data_AF-A0A3N7FTA3-F1
#
_entry.id   AF-A0A3N7FTA3-F1
#
_cell.length_a   1.000
_cell.length_b   1.000
_cell.length_c   1.000
_cell.angle_alpha   90.00
_cell.angle_beta   90.00
_cell.angle_gamma   90.00
#
_symmetry.space_group_name_H-M   'P 1'
#
loop_
_entity.id
_entity.type
_entity.pdbx_description
1 polymer ?
#
loop_
_entity_poly.entity_id
_entity_poly.type
_entity_poly.pdbx_seq_one_letter_code
_entity_poly.pdbx_strand_id
1 'polypeptide(L)'
;MPLILLSGIPMCIHIGTAYALDHKTALGFRGASLAVSISLWISTLVLVIYVIYSKKFKHTWEGFSSESLRHIPINLKLALPSAAMVCLECWAFELLVLIAGTMPNAELTTSVIAMCVNTEDIAYMCTSGLSATVSTRVSNELGAGNPDKAKQTMATTLKLSVVLALLIVLALVIGHDIWAGFFTDDLSIIKAFASMTPFLAISIALDAFQVVFTGVTRGCGWQNLAVIVNVATFFCIGMPMATLLGFKFKLYSKVKPNKKSLFLRLLTQECSYSQTHIRHFHLL
;
A
#
# COMPACT_ATOMS: atom_id res chain seq x y z
N MET A 1 -16.16 9.63 -11.21
CA MET A 1 -17.45 9.22 -10.62
C MET A 1 -17.94 7.83 -11.05
N PRO A 2 -18.02 7.44 -12.34
CA PRO A 2 -18.54 6.12 -12.70
C PRO A 2 -17.73 4.97 -12.09
N LEU A 3 -16.40 5.08 -12.05
CA LEU A 3 -15.55 4.02 -11.48
C LEU A 3 -15.87 3.68 -10.01
N ILE A 4 -16.18 4.70 -9.18
CA ILE A 4 -16.49 4.52 -7.75
C ILE A 4 -17.81 3.74 -7.59
N LEU A 5 -18.82 4.06 -8.41
CA LEU A 5 -20.09 3.35 -8.40
C LEU A 5 -19.92 1.91 -8.92
N LEU A 6 -19.12 1.73 -9.97
CA LEU A 6 -18.84 0.43 -10.58
C LEU A 6 -18.03 -0.48 -9.65
N SER A 7 -17.18 0.06 -8.78
CA SER A 7 -16.46 -0.70 -7.75
C SER A 7 -17.29 -0.98 -6.49
N GLY A 8 -18.29 -0.14 -6.19
CA GLY A 8 -19.17 -0.33 -5.03
C GLY A 8 -20.06 -1.57 -5.14
N ILE A 9 -20.58 -1.88 -6.33
CA ILE A 9 -21.44 -3.05 -6.55
C ILE A 9 -20.69 -4.38 -6.25
N PRO A 10 -19.52 -4.65 -6.86
CA PRO A 10 -18.72 -5.83 -6.52
C PRO A 10 -18.35 -5.90 -5.05
N MET A 11 -18.06 -4.76 -4.40
CA MET A 11 -17.73 -4.73 -2.97
C MET A 11 -18.90 -5.20 -2.10
N CYS A 12 -20.13 -4.74 -2.38
CA CYS A 12 -21.32 -5.20 -1.64
C CYS A 12 -21.56 -6.70 -1.84
N ILE A 13 -21.38 -7.20 -3.06
CA ILE A 13 -21.50 -8.63 -3.36
C ILE A 13 -20.39 -9.43 -2.67
N HIS A 14 -19.17 -8.88 -2.61
CA HIS A 14 -18.03 -9.51 -1.95
C HIS A 14 -18.32 -9.81 -0.49
N ILE A 15 -18.89 -8.86 0.26
CA ILE A 15 -19.21 -9.05 1.69
C ILE A 15 -20.15 -10.25 1.87
N GLY A 16 -21.23 -10.32 1.09
CA GLY A 16 -22.20 -11.42 1.19
C GLY A 16 -21.62 -12.77 0.75
N THR A 17 -20.88 -12.79 -0.35
CA THR A 17 -20.27 -14.02 -0.89
C THR A 17 -19.13 -14.53 -0.01
N ALA A 18 -18.30 -13.65 0.55
CA ALA A 18 -17.24 -14.01 1.48
C ALA A 18 -17.84 -14.65 2.75
N TYR A 19 -18.85 -14.02 3.35
CA TYR A 19 -19.54 -14.59 4.52
C TYR A 19 -20.17 -15.96 4.21
N ALA A 20 -20.90 -16.08 3.10
CA ALA A 20 -21.56 -17.32 2.73
C ALA A 20 -20.57 -18.45 2.44
N LEU A 21 -19.54 -18.19 1.63
CA LEU A 21 -18.58 -19.22 1.22
C LEU A 21 -17.67 -19.65 2.38
N ASP A 22 -17.27 -18.72 3.24
CA ASP A 22 -16.38 -19.01 4.36
C ASP A 22 -17.13 -19.72 5.52
N HIS A 23 -18.32 -19.24 5.90
CA HIS A 23 -19.02 -19.72 7.10
C HIS A 23 -20.16 -20.72 6.85
N LYS A 24 -20.74 -20.75 5.64
CA LYS A 24 -21.92 -21.59 5.33
C LYS A 24 -21.61 -22.78 4.42
N THR A 25 -20.37 -22.94 3.98
CA THR A 25 -19.97 -24.06 3.13
C THR A 25 -18.80 -24.82 3.73
N ALA A 26 -18.53 -26.02 3.21
CA ALA A 26 -17.38 -26.83 3.61
C ALA A 26 -16.02 -26.26 3.11
N LEU A 27 -16.01 -25.13 2.39
CA LEU A 27 -14.78 -24.53 1.87
C LEU A 27 -13.93 -23.87 2.97
N GLY A 28 -14.54 -23.41 4.07
CA GLY A 28 -13.84 -22.65 5.12
C GLY A 28 -13.02 -21.50 4.52
N PHE A 29 -11.76 -21.36 4.94
CA PHE A 29 -10.88 -20.30 4.46
C PHE A 29 -10.66 -20.28 2.93
N ARG A 30 -10.82 -21.42 2.24
CA ARG A 30 -10.77 -21.46 0.76
C ARG A 30 -11.96 -20.75 0.12
N GLY A 31 -13.06 -20.62 0.87
CA GLY A 31 -14.23 -19.84 0.49
C GLY A 31 -13.92 -18.36 0.34
N ALA A 32 -13.04 -17.81 1.20
CA ALA A 32 -12.61 -16.42 1.11
C ALA A 32 -11.87 -16.12 -0.21
N SER A 33 -10.93 -16.97 -0.62
CA SER A 33 -10.20 -16.78 -1.89
C SER A 33 -11.10 -16.95 -3.12
N LEU A 34 -12.08 -17.86 -3.05
CA LEU A 34 -13.09 -18.00 -4.09
C LEU A 34 -14.00 -16.75 -4.16
N ALA A 35 -14.42 -16.20 -3.03
CA ALA A 35 -15.23 -14.99 -2.98
C ALA A 35 -14.50 -13.78 -3.59
N VAL A 36 -13.20 -13.62 -3.31
CA VAL A 36 -12.36 -12.61 -3.96
C VAL A 36 -12.35 -12.81 -5.48
N SER A 37 -12.10 -14.03 -5.94
CA SER A 37 -12.07 -14.36 -7.37
C SER A 37 -13.38 -14.02 -8.08
N ILE A 38 -14.52 -14.38 -7.49
CA ILE A 38 -15.86 -14.05 -7.99
C ILE A 38 -16.03 -12.53 -8.09
N SER A 39 -15.66 -11.81 -7.03
CA SER A 39 -15.85 -10.35 -6.95
C SER A 39 -14.99 -9.60 -7.97
N LEU A 40 -13.77 -10.09 -8.25
CA LEU A 40 -12.90 -9.54 -9.29
C LEU A 40 -13.46 -9.77 -10.70
N TRP A 41 -14.03 -10.96 -10.97
CA TRP A 41 -14.71 -11.22 -12.24
C TRP A 41 -15.94 -10.34 -12.42
N ILE A 42 -16.76 -10.15 -11.37
CA ILE A 42 -17.89 -9.22 -11.42
C ILE A 42 -17.40 -7.80 -11.71
N SER A 43 -16.35 -7.34 -11.03
CA SER A 43 -15.74 -6.01 -11.29
C SER A 43 -15.31 -5.86 -12.75
N THR A 44 -14.67 -6.90 -13.30
CA THR A 44 -14.22 -6.94 -14.69
C THR A 44 -15.39 -6.87 -15.66
N LEU A 45 -16.43 -7.69 -15.46
CA LEU A 45 -17.61 -7.71 -16.32
C LEU A 45 -18.36 -6.38 -16.29
N VAL A 46 -18.57 -5.81 -15.10
CA VAL A 46 -19.21 -4.50 -14.91
C VAL A 46 -18.43 -3.41 -15.64
N LEU A 47 -17.09 -3.42 -15.56
CA LEU A 47 -16.25 -2.45 -16.25
C LEU A 47 -16.30 -2.64 -17.78
N VAL A 48 -16.23 -3.88 -18.28
CA VAL A 48 -16.32 -4.18 -19.72
C VAL A 48 -17.66 -3.73 -20.29
N ILE A 49 -18.76 -4.05 -19.62
CA ILE A 49 -20.11 -3.58 -20.00
C ILE A 49 -20.13 -2.06 -20.04
N TYR A 50 -19.61 -1.39 -19.02
CA TYR A 50 -19.58 0.07 -18.98
C TYR A 50 -18.77 0.67 -20.14
N VAL A 51 -17.60 0.12 -20.48
CA VAL A 51 -16.78 0.61 -21.60
C VAL A 51 -17.49 0.43 -22.94
N ILE A 52 -18.13 -0.72 -23.16
CA ILE A 52 -18.82 -1.04 -24.44
C ILE A 52 -20.07 -0.16 -24.64
N TYR A 53 -20.89 0.03 -23.61
CA TYR A 53 -22.19 0.71 -23.75
C TYR A 53 -22.12 2.22 -23.49
N SER A 54 -21.05 2.73 -22.89
CA SER A 54 -20.93 4.15 -22.59
C SER A 54 -20.58 4.97 -23.84
N LYS A 55 -21.42 5.96 -24.15
CA LYS A 55 -21.17 6.93 -25.23
C LYS A 55 -19.86 7.72 -25.04
N LYS A 56 -19.32 7.78 -23.82
CA LYS A 56 -18.08 8.53 -23.51
C LYS A 56 -16.84 7.96 -24.20
N PHE A 57 -16.80 6.65 -24.43
CA PHE A 57 -15.64 5.99 -25.03
C PHE A 57 -15.81 5.72 -26.53
N LYS A 58 -16.87 6.23 -27.15
CA LYS A 58 -17.15 6.00 -28.58
C LYS A 58 -15.99 6.42 -29.50
N HIS A 59 -15.19 7.40 -29.08
CA HIS A 59 -14.04 7.91 -29.84
C HIS A 59 -12.70 7.28 -29.44
N THR A 60 -12.65 6.50 -28.36
CA THR A 60 -11.41 5.92 -27.81
C THR A 60 -11.42 4.38 -27.79
N TRP A 61 -12.59 3.78 -27.91
CA TRP A 61 -12.80 2.34 -27.93
C TRP A 61 -13.51 1.96 -29.23
N GLU A 62 -12.76 1.37 -30.16
CA GLU A 62 -13.27 0.91 -31.47
C GLU A 62 -13.54 -0.61 -31.48
N GLY A 63 -13.43 -1.27 -30.32
CA GLY A 63 -13.58 -2.72 -30.16
C GLY A 63 -12.25 -3.46 -30.06
N PHE A 64 -12.32 -4.79 -30.06
CA PHE A 64 -11.13 -5.63 -30.00
C PHE A 64 -10.43 -5.65 -31.36
N SER A 65 -9.16 -5.27 -31.38
CA SER A 65 -8.29 -5.33 -32.56
C SER A 65 -6.99 -6.06 -32.22
N SER A 66 -6.48 -6.87 -33.16
CA SER A 66 -5.17 -7.53 -33.03
C SER A 66 -4.02 -6.52 -33.03
N GLU A 67 -4.25 -5.28 -33.49
CA GLU A 67 -3.31 -4.17 -33.40
C GLU A 67 -2.96 -3.81 -31.95
N SER A 68 -3.91 -3.96 -31.03
CA SER A 68 -3.67 -3.75 -29.59
C SER A 68 -2.59 -4.70 -29.03
N LEU A 69 -2.49 -5.91 -29.59
CA LEU A 69 -1.50 -6.90 -29.17
C LEU A 69 -0.06 -6.46 -29.49
N ARG A 70 0.14 -5.63 -30.53
CA ARG A 70 1.46 -5.09 -30.89
C ARG A 70 2.02 -4.15 -29.82
N HIS A 71 1.14 -3.53 -29.02
CA HIS A 71 1.53 -2.60 -27.96
C HIS A 71 1.80 -3.30 -26.63
N ILE A 72 1.51 -4.61 -26.50
CA ILE A 72 1.74 -5.37 -25.27
C ILE A 72 3.21 -5.30 -24.82
N PRO A 73 4.22 -5.59 -25.67
CA PRO A 73 5.62 -5.55 -25.22
C PRO A 73 6.06 -4.17 -24.71
N ILE A 74 5.59 -3.11 -25.37
CA ILE A 74 5.87 -1.72 -25.00
C ILE A 74 5.23 -1.38 -23.65
N ASN A 75 3.97 -1.77 -23.46
CA ASN A 75 3.26 -1.53 -22.21
C ASN A 75 3.85 -2.36 -21.05
N LEU A 76 4.27 -3.60 -21.32
CA LEU A 76 4.92 -4.47 -20.33
C LEU A 76 6.24 -3.89 -19.82
N LYS A 77 6.96 -3.12 -20.64
CA LYS A 77 8.21 -2.44 -20.21
C LYS A 77 7.98 -1.47 -19.03
N LEU A 78 6.77 -0.92 -18.89
CA LEU A 78 6.40 -0.05 -17.75
C LEU A 78 5.56 -0.79 -16.71
N ALA A 79 4.68 -1.69 -17.16
CA ALA A 79 3.78 -2.43 -16.27
C ALA A 79 4.53 -3.43 -15.38
N LEU A 80 5.52 -4.17 -15.92
CA LEU A 80 6.27 -5.15 -15.14
C LEU A 80 7.10 -4.49 -14.01
N PRO A 81 7.88 -3.41 -14.26
CA PRO A 81 8.53 -2.70 -13.17
C PRO A 81 7.52 -2.11 -12.18
N SER A 82 6.40 -1.54 -12.64
CA SER A 82 5.37 -1.03 -11.74
C SER A 82 4.77 -2.12 -10.86
N ALA A 83 4.52 -3.31 -11.42
CA ALA A 83 4.02 -4.45 -10.66
C ALA A 83 5.08 -4.94 -9.66
N ALA A 84 6.35 -5.04 -10.09
CA ALA A 84 7.45 -5.42 -9.22
C ALA A 84 7.61 -4.45 -8.04
N MET A 85 7.49 -3.14 -8.24
CA MET A 85 7.55 -2.15 -7.15
C MET A 85 6.55 -2.47 -6.04
N VAL A 86 5.28 -2.68 -6.41
CA VAL A 86 4.19 -2.94 -5.47
C VAL A 86 4.35 -4.33 -4.84
N CYS A 87 4.65 -5.36 -5.64
CA CYS A 87 4.83 -6.71 -5.11
C CYS A 87 5.99 -6.81 -4.12
N LEU A 88 7.12 -6.17 -4.42
CA LEU A 88 8.30 -6.16 -3.54
C LEU A 88 7.99 -5.48 -2.21
N GLU A 89 7.25 -4.38 -2.24
CA GLU A 89 6.78 -3.67 -1.05
C GLU A 89 5.84 -4.56 -0.21
N CYS A 90 4.80 -5.14 -0.81
CA CYS A 90 3.90 -6.06 -0.10
C CYS A 90 4.63 -7.27 0.47
N TRP A 91 5.53 -7.89 -0.29
CA TRP A 91 6.29 -9.06 0.18
C TRP A 91 7.24 -8.72 1.33
N ALA A 92 7.77 -7.50 1.41
CA ALA A 92 8.56 -7.09 2.56
C ALA A 92 7.73 -7.14 3.85
N PHE A 93 6.49 -6.65 3.84
CA PHE A 93 5.57 -6.73 4.98
C PHE A 93 5.21 -8.18 5.34
N GLU A 94 4.94 -9.03 4.34
CA GLU A 94 4.68 -10.46 4.59
C GLU A 94 5.88 -11.16 5.23
N LEU A 95 7.09 -10.86 4.77
CA LEU A 95 8.31 -11.40 5.37
C LEU A 95 8.48 -10.91 6.82
N LEU A 96 8.10 -9.68 7.16
CA LEU A 96 8.11 -9.20 8.55
C LEU A 96 7.15 -10.00 9.43
N VAL A 97 5.95 -10.31 8.96
CA VAL A 97 4.98 -11.16 9.66
C VAL A 97 5.53 -12.58 9.85
N LEU A 98 6.16 -13.15 8.82
CA LEU A 98 6.80 -14.47 8.89
C LEU A 98 7.95 -14.49 9.90
N ILE A 99 8.80 -13.46 9.91
CA ILE A 99 9.89 -13.32 10.88
C ILE A 99 9.35 -13.20 12.30
N ALA A 100 8.27 -12.45 12.51
CA ALA A 100 7.61 -12.35 13.81
C ALA A 100 7.18 -13.73 14.35
N GLY A 101 6.76 -14.64 13.47
CA GLY A 101 6.40 -16.03 13.81
C GLY A 101 7.55 -16.91 14.28
N THR A 102 8.80 -16.45 14.14
CA THR A 102 9.99 -17.17 14.64
C THR A 102 10.49 -16.63 15.98
N MET A 103 9.82 -15.63 16.56
CA MET A 103 10.18 -15.05 17.85
C MET A 103 9.70 -15.93 19.04
N PRO A 104 10.29 -15.80 20.25
CA PRO A 104 10.00 -16.69 21.38
C PRO A 104 8.53 -16.74 21.83
N ASN A 105 7.76 -15.67 21.62
CA ASN A 105 6.31 -15.66 21.77
C ASN A 105 5.67 -15.40 20.40
N ALA A 106 5.69 -16.43 19.55
CA ALA A 106 5.27 -16.34 18.16
C ALA A 106 3.80 -15.91 18.02
N GLU A 107 2.90 -16.46 18.83
CA GLU A 107 1.46 -16.13 18.78
C GLU A 107 1.20 -14.64 19.07
N LEU A 108 1.72 -14.12 20.19
CA LEU A 108 1.58 -12.70 20.53
C LEU A 108 2.25 -11.80 19.48
N THR A 109 3.49 -12.11 19.10
CA THR A 109 4.29 -11.25 18.23
C THR A 109 3.71 -11.21 16.82
N THR A 110 3.38 -12.37 16.24
CA THR A 110 2.74 -12.44 14.92
C THR A 110 1.39 -11.74 14.92
N SER A 111 0.57 -11.93 15.96
CA SER A 111 -0.73 -11.25 16.04
C SER A 111 -0.59 -9.73 16.06
N VAL A 112 0.30 -9.20 16.90
CA VAL A 112 0.53 -7.74 17.00
C VAL A 112 1.10 -7.18 15.70
N ILE A 113 2.09 -7.84 15.09
CA ILE A 113 2.69 -7.40 13.84
C ILE A 113 1.69 -7.48 12.68
N ALA A 114 0.90 -8.55 12.60
CA ALA A 114 -0.17 -8.67 11.60
C ALA A 114 -1.22 -7.57 11.77
N MET A 115 -1.62 -7.25 13.00
CA MET A 115 -2.53 -6.12 13.27
C MET A 115 -1.93 -4.78 12.83
N CYS A 116 -0.63 -4.55 13.09
CA CYS A 116 0.06 -3.34 12.62
C CYS A 116 0.05 -3.26 11.09
N VAL A 117 0.45 -4.33 10.39
CA VAL A 117 0.47 -4.39 8.93
C VAL A 117 -0.92 -4.17 8.34
N ASN A 118 -1.96 -4.84 8.87
CA ASN A 118 -3.34 -4.63 8.41
C ASN A 118 -3.83 -3.18 8.63
N THR A 119 -3.43 -2.56 9.74
CA THR A 119 -3.77 -1.15 10.02
C THR A 119 -3.06 -0.22 9.04
N GLU A 120 -1.80 -0.49 8.74
CA GLU A 120 -1.00 0.25 7.75
C GLU A 120 -1.57 0.08 6.34
N ASP A 121 -1.98 -1.12 5.95
CA ASP A 121 -2.63 -1.40 4.66
C ASP A 121 -3.93 -0.59 4.48
N ILE A 122 -4.75 -0.48 5.54
CA ILE A 122 -5.98 0.32 5.51
C ILE A 122 -5.65 1.82 5.34
N ALA A 123 -4.61 2.30 6.02
CA ALA A 123 -4.13 3.68 5.87
C ALA A 123 -3.57 3.92 4.46
N TYR A 124 -2.78 2.98 3.93
CA TYR A 124 -2.22 2.98 2.59
C TYR A 124 -3.31 3.01 1.51
N MET A 125 -4.41 2.26 1.68
CA MET A 125 -5.54 2.31 0.73
C MET A 125 -6.13 3.72 0.61
N CYS A 126 -6.14 4.50 1.70
CA CYS A 126 -6.62 5.88 1.68
C CYS A 126 -5.69 6.80 0.87
N THR A 127 -4.36 6.62 0.96
CA THR A 127 -3.36 7.46 0.27
C THR A 127 -3.07 6.97 -1.16
N SER A 128 -3.26 5.68 -1.44
CA SER A 128 -3.03 5.07 -2.76
C SER A 128 -3.92 5.67 -3.85
N GLY A 129 -5.15 6.07 -3.51
CA GLY A 129 -6.02 6.84 -4.42
C GLY A 129 -5.40 8.18 -4.86
N LEU A 130 -4.69 8.86 -3.96
CA LEU A 130 -3.93 10.07 -4.29
C LEU A 130 -2.73 9.74 -5.20
N SER A 131 -2.08 8.60 -4.97
CA SER A 131 -0.98 8.10 -5.81
C SER A 131 -1.42 7.88 -7.26
N ALA A 132 -2.56 7.23 -7.49
CA ALA A 132 -3.12 7.04 -8.83
C ALA A 132 -3.50 8.38 -9.49
N THR A 133 -4.04 9.31 -8.69
CA THR A 133 -4.44 10.65 -9.14
C THR A 133 -3.24 11.47 -9.58
N VAL A 134 -2.19 11.58 -8.75
CA VAL A 134 -0.98 12.33 -9.08
C VAL A 134 -0.25 11.69 -10.25
N SER A 135 -0.21 10.35 -10.33
CA SER A 135 0.40 9.64 -11.46
C SER A 135 -0.22 10.06 -12.79
N THR A 136 -1.56 10.01 -12.89
CA THR A 136 -2.31 10.39 -14.10
C THR A 136 -2.15 11.87 -14.43
N ARG A 137 -2.20 12.75 -13.42
CA ARG A 137 -2.11 14.20 -13.63
C ARG A 137 -0.69 14.60 -14.05
N VAL A 138 0.34 14.06 -13.40
CA VAL A 138 1.75 14.30 -13.77
C VAL A 138 2.04 13.79 -15.17
N SER A 139 1.61 12.57 -15.52
CA SER A 139 1.84 12.03 -16.89
C SER A 139 1.20 12.92 -17.96
N ASN A 140 -0.01 13.43 -17.71
CA ASN A 140 -0.72 14.29 -18.65
C ASN A 140 -0.06 15.67 -18.80
N GLU A 141 0.35 16.30 -17.68
CA GLU A 141 1.03 17.62 -17.74
C GLU A 141 2.41 17.51 -18.39
N LEU A 142 3.16 16.42 -18.13
CA LEU A 142 4.44 16.16 -18.80
C LEU A 142 4.25 15.87 -20.29
N GLY A 143 3.26 15.05 -20.66
CA GLY A 143 2.91 14.79 -22.06
C GLY A 143 2.46 16.05 -22.82
N ALA A 144 1.94 17.05 -22.11
CA ALA A 144 1.59 18.36 -22.66
C ALA A 144 2.75 19.38 -22.65
N GLY A 145 3.96 18.97 -22.23
CA GLY A 145 5.14 19.85 -22.17
C GLY A 145 5.11 20.89 -21.04
N ASN A 146 4.32 20.67 -19.98
CA ASN A 146 4.12 21.60 -18.86
C ASN A 146 4.77 21.10 -17.55
N PRO A 147 6.10 21.09 -17.41
CA PRO A 147 6.78 20.54 -16.23
C PRO A 147 6.45 21.31 -14.94
N ASP A 148 6.17 22.61 -15.01
CA ASP A 148 5.82 23.39 -13.82
C ASP A 148 4.44 23.05 -13.28
N LYS A 149 3.47 22.75 -14.16
CA LYS A 149 2.15 22.24 -13.74
C LYS A 149 2.26 20.83 -13.15
N ALA A 150 3.17 20.00 -13.67
CA ALA A 150 3.46 18.69 -13.08
C ALA A 150 4.00 18.84 -11.63
N LYS A 151 4.94 19.77 -11.39
CA LYS A 151 5.46 20.08 -10.05
C LYS A 151 4.36 20.61 -9.11
N GLN A 152 3.50 21.50 -9.60
CA GLN A 152 2.37 22.02 -8.82
C GLN A 152 1.38 20.91 -8.44
N THR A 153 1.10 20.00 -9.37
CA THR A 153 0.26 18.82 -9.12
C THR A 153 0.83 17.93 -8.03
N MET A 154 2.14 17.63 -8.09
CA MET A 154 2.84 16.90 -7.04
C MET A 154 2.71 17.61 -5.68
N ALA A 155 3.07 18.89 -5.62
CA ALA A 155 3.07 19.66 -4.37
C ALA A 155 1.67 19.74 -3.74
N THR A 156 0.62 19.90 -4.56
CA THR A 156 -0.76 19.95 -4.09
C THR A 156 -1.21 18.60 -3.54
N THR A 157 -0.87 17.51 -4.24
CA THR A 157 -1.22 16.16 -3.80
C THR A 157 -0.48 15.79 -2.51
N LEU A 158 0.78 16.21 -2.37
CA LEU A 158 1.56 15.99 -1.15
C LEU A 158 0.90 16.67 0.07
N LYS A 159 0.47 17.92 -0.07
CA LYS A 159 -0.26 18.63 1.00
C LYS A 159 -1.53 17.89 1.40
N LEU A 160 -2.29 17.40 0.43
CA LEU A 160 -3.51 16.63 0.69
C LEU A 160 -3.20 15.30 1.40
N SER A 161 -2.14 14.61 0.99
CA SER A 161 -1.69 13.38 1.63
C SER A 161 -1.28 13.61 3.08
N VAL A 162 -0.57 14.70 3.39
CA VAL A 162 -0.21 15.06 4.77
C VAL A 162 -1.45 15.29 5.63
N VAL A 163 -2.44 16.03 5.13
CA VAL A 163 -3.68 16.27 5.88
C VAL A 163 -4.40 14.94 6.15
N LEU A 164 -4.50 14.08 5.13
CA LEU A 164 -5.14 12.77 5.27
C LEU A 164 -4.39 11.86 6.27
N ALA A 165 -3.07 11.80 6.20
CA ALA A 165 -2.22 11.05 7.11
C ALA A 165 -2.36 11.54 8.56
N LEU A 166 -2.40 12.86 8.77
CA LEU A 166 -2.62 13.44 10.10
C LEU A 166 -3.98 13.02 10.68
N LEU A 167 -5.03 12.99 9.87
CA LEU A 167 -6.35 12.54 10.33
C LEU A 167 -6.35 11.05 10.71
N ILE A 168 -5.74 10.20 9.88
CA ILE A 168 -5.63 8.76 10.13
C ILE A 168 -4.80 8.49 11.40
N VAL A 169 -3.64 9.14 11.51
CA VAL A 169 -2.75 9.02 12.69
C VAL A 169 -3.45 9.50 13.95
N LEU A 170 -4.18 10.62 13.89
CA LEU A 170 -4.91 11.14 15.04
C LEU A 170 -6.01 10.16 15.48
N ALA A 171 -6.78 9.63 14.53
CA ALA A 171 -7.81 8.63 14.81
C ALA A 171 -7.21 7.36 15.43
N LEU A 172 -6.09 6.88 14.91
CA LEU A 172 -5.39 5.71 15.44
C LEU A 172 -4.87 5.96 16.86
N VAL A 173 -4.16 7.08 17.10
CA VAL A 173 -3.58 7.38 18.42
C VAL A 173 -4.67 7.49 19.49
N ILE A 174 -5.80 8.15 19.18
CA ILE A 174 -6.92 8.31 20.11
C ILE A 174 -7.70 6.99 20.29
N GLY A 175 -7.89 6.22 19.22
CA GLY A 175 -8.79 5.07 19.17
C GLY A 175 -8.14 3.70 19.19
N HIS A 176 -6.83 3.58 19.41
CA HIS A 176 -6.07 2.33 19.21
C HIS A 176 -6.61 1.13 20.01
N ASP A 177 -7.11 1.33 21.23
CA ASP A 177 -7.68 0.24 22.04
C ASP A 177 -8.98 -0.31 21.43
N ILE A 178 -9.87 0.59 20.97
CA ILE A 178 -11.12 0.22 20.29
C ILE A 178 -10.78 -0.48 18.97
N TRP A 179 -9.83 0.08 18.23
CA TRP A 179 -9.35 -0.49 16.98
C TRP A 179 -8.81 -1.91 17.17
N ALA A 180 -7.96 -2.12 18.17
CA ALA A 180 -7.42 -3.43 18.50
C ALA A 180 -8.50 -4.43 18.93
N GLY A 181 -9.54 -3.96 19.63
CA GLY A 181 -10.70 -4.76 20.01
C GLY A 181 -11.54 -5.30 18.85
N PHE A 182 -11.43 -4.74 17.63
CA PHE A 182 -12.05 -5.33 16.44
C PHE A 182 -11.32 -6.59 15.94
N PHE A 183 -10.06 -6.77 16.33
CA PHE A 183 -9.25 -7.92 15.89
C PHE A 183 -9.24 -9.06 16.92
N THR A 184 -9.26 -8.74 18.21
CA THR A 184 -9.07 -9.75 19.27
C THR A 184 -9.65 -9.29 20.61
N ASP A 185 -10.10 -10.26 21.41
CA ASP A 185 -10.51 -10.09 22.80
C ASP A 185 -9.35 -10.27 23.80
N ASP A 186 -8.16 -10.69 23.34
CA ASP A 186 -7.00 -10.90 24.21
C ASP A 186 -6.36 -9.57 24.61
N LEU A 187 -6.54 -9.21 25.88
CA LEU A 187 -5.97 -8.00 26.50
C LEU A 187 -4.44 -7.91 26.42
N SER A 188 -3.73 -9.04 26.33
CA SER A 188 -2.27 -9.06 26.17
C SER A 188 -1.85 -8.56 24.79
N ILE A 189 -2.58 -8.95 23.74
CA ILE A 189 -2.37 -8.49 22.37
C ILE A 189 -2.77 -7.02 22.23
N ILE A 190 -3.91 -6.61 22.79
CA ILE A 190 -4.37 -5.21 22.78
C ILE A 190 -3.32 -4.29 23.43
N LYS A 191 -2.83 -4.63 24.63
CA LYS A 191 -1.79 -3.84 25.32
C LYS A 191 -0.48 -3.80 24.54
N ALA A 192 -0.12 -4.90 23.88
CA ALA A 192 1.07 -4.95 23.05
C ALA A 192 0.92 -4.08 21.79
N PHE A 193 -0.25 -4.08 21.14
CA PHE A 193 -0.57 -3.19 20.02
C PHE A 193 -0.56 -1.71 20.44
N ALA A 194 -1.14 -1.38 21.60
CA ALA A 194 -1.07 -0.04 22.18
C ALA A 194 0.37 0.46 22.33
N SER A 195 1.28 -0.40 22.78
CA SER A 195 2.71 -0.06 22.89
C SER A 195 3.40 0.19 21.55
N MET A 196 2.87 -0.38 20.45
CA MET A 196 3.39 -0.21 19.08
C MET A 196 2.74 0.97 18.33
N THR A 197 1.61 1.47 18.82
CA THR A 197 0.83 2.54 18.17
C THR A 197 1.65 3.79 17.82
N PRO A 198 2.55 4.31 18.68
CA PRO A 198 3.37 5.48 18.33
C PRO A 198 4.31 5.22 17.13
N PHE A 199 4.81 3.99 16.98
CA PHE A 199 5.69 3.62 15.87
C PHE A 199 4.89 3.45 14.58
N LEU A 200 3.73 2.81 14.68
CA LEU A 200 2.78 2.66 13.57
C LEU A 200 2.30 4.03 13.06
N ALA A 201 2.01 4.97 13.96
CA ALA A 201 1.66 6.34 13.60
C ALA A 201 2.76 7.05 12.78
N ILE A 202 4.03 6.88 13.17
CA ILE A 202 5.17 7.42 12.42
C ILE A 202 5.29 6.73 11.05
N SER A 203 5.12 5.40 11.00
CA SER A 203 5.15 4.62 9.76
C SER A 203 4.12 5.13 8.76
N ILE A 204 2.84 5.20 9.18
CA ILE A 204 1.73 5.70 8.36
C ILE A 204 1.98 7.13 7.86
N ALA A 205 2.52 7.99 8.73
CA ALA A 205 2.84 9.36 8.33
C ALA A 205 3.90 9.42 7.23
N LEU A 206 4.95 8.60 7.33
CA LEU A 206 6.04 8.53 6.34
C LEU A 206 5.58 7.86 5.04
N ASP A 207 4.82 6.76 5.16
CA ASP A 207 4.22 6.04 4.04
C ASP A 207 3.35 6.97 3.17
N ALA A 208 2.56 7.83 3.80
CA ALA A 208 1.75 8.80 3.07
C ALA A 208 2.55 9.76 2.16
N PHE A 209 3.81 10.07 2.49
CA PHE A 209 4.71 10.79 1.58
C PHE A 209 5.24 9.89 0.47
N GLN A 210 5.74 8.70 0.85
CA GLN A 210 6.28 7.68 -0.04
C GLN A 210 5.28 7.35 -1.16
N VAL A 211 4.01 7.15 -0.82
CA VAL A 211 2.95 6.74 -1.75
C VAL A 211 2.69 7.78 -2.82
N VAL A 212 2.71 9.08 -2.46
CA VAL A 212 2.56 10.17 -3.45
C VAL A 212 3.74 10.17 -4.41
N PHE A 213 4.95 10.00 -3.91
CA PHE A 213 6.16 9.97 -4.72
C PHE A 213 6.24 8.74 -5.63
N THR A 214 5.77 7.59 -5.17
CA THR A 214 5.57 6.39 -5.99
C THR A 214 4.59 6.70 -7.14
N GLY A 215 3.54 7.46 -6.89
CA GLY A 215 2.60 7.94 -7.92
C GLY A 215 3.27 8.85 -8.94
N VAL A 216 4.03 9.84 -8.48
CA VAL A 216 4.78 10.77 -9.35
C VAL A 216 5.78 10.02 -10.22
N THR A 217 6.54 9.09 -9.63
CA THR A 217 7.51 8.23 -10.34
C THR A 217 6.83 7.45 -11.47
N ARG A 218 5.66 6.85 -11.19
CA ARG A 218 4.86 6.17 -12.22
C ARG A 218 4.40 7.15 -13.31
N GLY A 219 3.97 8.35 -12.94
CA GLY A 219 3.57 9.40 -13.88
C GLY A 219 4.72 9.89 -14.78
N CYS A 220 5.95 9.89 -14.27
CA CYS A 220 7.16 10.24 -15.02
C CYS A 220 7.73 9.08 -15.85
N GLY A 221 7.24 7.85 -15.69
CA GLY A 221 7.80 6.66 -16.35
C GLY A 221 9.13 6.16 -15.75
N TRP A 222 9.40 6.45 -14.47
CA TRP A 222 10.65 6.11 -13.78
C TRP A 222 10.57 4.84 -12.94
N GLN A 223 9.66 3.92 -13.26
CA GLN A 223 9.39 2.72 -12.45
C GLN A 223 10.63 1.85 -12.28
N ASN A 224 11.49 1.72 -13.30
CA ASN A 224 12.74 0.95 -13.21
C ASN A 224 13.67 1.45 -12.10
N LEU A 225 13.82 2.77 -11.98
CA LEU A 225 14.64 3.36 -10.93
C LEU A 225 14.04 3.06 -9.56
N ALA A 226 12.72 3.20 -9.42
CA ALA A 226 12.08 2.96 -8.15
C ALA A 226 12.06 1.47 -7.74
N VAL A 227 12.05 0.51 -8.68
CA VAL A 227 12.29 -0.90 -8.33
C VAL A 227 13.65 -1.09 -7.65
N ILE A 228 14.71 -0.51 -8.23
CA ILE A 228 16.07 -0.64 -7.67
C ILE A 228 16.12 -0.04 -6.27
N VAL A 229 15.49 1.12 -6.09
CA VAL A 229 15.39 1.80 -4.79
C VAL A 229 14.61 0.96 -3.77
N ASN A 230 13.47 0.39 -4.15
CA ASN A 230 12.67 -0.46 -3.28
C ASN A 230 13.46 -1.70 -2.84
N VAL A 231 14.17 -2.37 -3.74
CA VAL A 231 15.02 -3.52 -3.38
C VAL A 231 16.11 -3.09 -2.40
N ALA A 232 16.82 -2.01 -2.70
CA ALA A 232 17.93 -1.54 -1.87
C ALA A 232 17.49 -1.11 -0.46
N THR A 233 16.33 -0.44 -0.35
CA THR A 233 15.79 0.01 0.93
C THR A 233 15.18 -1.16 1.69
N PHE A 234 14.03 -1.66 1.25
CA PHE A 234 13.29 -2.70 1.98
C PHE A 234 14.13 -3.96 2.24
N PHE A 235 14.82 -4.51 1.23
CA PHE A 235 15.45 -5.82 1.35
C PHE A 235 16.90 -5.77 1.81
N CYS A 236 17.70 -4.80 1.34
CA CYS A 236 19.12 -4.73 1.70
C CYS A 236 19.38 -3.95 3.00
N ILE A 237 18.48 -3.05 3.41
CA ILE A 237 18.63 -2.24 4.62
C ILE A 237 17.55 -2.62 5.63
N GLY A 238 16.28 -2.52 5.27
CA GLY A 238 15.13 -2.69 6.16
C GLY A 238 15.07 -4.05 6.81
N MET A 239 15.10 -5.11 6.00
CA MET A 239 15.02 -6.50 6.47
C MET A 239 16.21 -6.90 7.39
N PRO A 240 17.48 -6.64 7.02
CA PRO A 240 18.61 -6.87 7.93
C PRO A 240 18.53 -6.06 9.23
N MET A 241 18.04 -4.82 9.15
CA MET A 241 17.90 -3.96 10.32
C MET A 241 16.78 -4.45 11.25
N ALA A 242 15.63 -4.84 10.70
CA ALA A 242 14.51 -5.42 11.44
C ALA A 242 14.93 -6.71 12.16
N THR A 243 15.65 -7.60 11.48
CA THR A 243 16.15 -8.85 12.08
C THR A 243 17.21 -8.58 13.17
N LEU A 244 18.15 -7.67 12.93
CA LEU A 244 19.16 -7.29 13.92
C LEU A 244 18.50 -6.72 15.20
N LEU A 245 17.54 -5.81 15.06
CA LEU A 245 16.82 -5.21 16.19
C LEU A 245 15.94 -6.22 16.92
N GLY A 246 15.19 -7.05 16.18
CA GLY A 246 14.30 -8.05 16.75
C GLY A 246 15.04 -9.12 17.55
N PHE A 247 16.09 -9.72 16.99
CA PHE A 247 16.77 -10.87 17.60
C PHE A 247 17.93 -10.48 18.52
N LYS A 248 18.82 -9.58 18.08
CA LYS A 248 20.02 -9.23 18.86
C LYS A 248 19.68 -8.27 19.99
N PHE A 249 18.89 -7.24 19.71
CA PHE A 249 18.51 -6.22 20.69
C PHE A 249 17.23 -6.55 21.45
N LYS A 250 16.52 -7.64 21.07
CA LYS A 250 15.28 -8.12 21.72
C LYS A 250 14.21 -7.03 21.84
N LEU A 251 14.10 -6.21 20.78
CA LEU A 251 13.23 -5.03 20.71
C LEU A 251 11.81 -5.38 20.23
N TYR A 252 11.26 -6.49 20.74
CA TYR A 252 9.86 -6.86 20.60
C TYR A 252 9.10 -6.47 21.87
N SER A 253 7.77 -6.31 21.78
CA SER A 253 6.92 -5.91 22.92
C SER A 253 7.06 -6.90 24.08
N LYS A 254 7.93 -6.59 25.04
CA LYS A 254 7.94 -7.25 26.35
C LYS A 254 6.86 -6.58 27.18
N VAL A 255 5.84 -7.32 27.59
CA VAL A 255 4.80 -6.86 28.53
C VAL A 255 5.37 -6.72 29.96
N LYS A 256 6.55 -6.11 30.12
CA LYS A 256 7.13 -5.66 31.40
C LYS A 256 7.88 -4.34 31.23
N PRO A 257 7.67 -3.35 32.13
CA PRO A 257 8.16 -2.01 31.95
C PRO A 257 9.59 -1.91 32.48
N ASN A 258 10.59 -1.76 31.61
CA ASN A 258 11.69 -0.86 31.95
C ASN A 258 12.61 -0.47 30.79
N LYS A 259 12.97 0.81 30.86
CA LYS A 259 14.09 1.52 30.23
C LYS A 259 13.99 1.86 28.74
N LYS A 260 13.58 3.11 28.56
CA LYS A 260 14.00 4.06 27.51
C LYS A 260 15.34 3.71 26.87
N SER A 261 15.37 3.70 25.54
CA SER A 261 16.30 4.49 24.71
C SER A 261 16.38 3.90 23.29
N LEU A 262 16.42 4.81 22.31
CA LEU A 262 17.01 4.61 20.98
C LEU A 262 16.20 3.88 19.88
N PHE A 263 14.87 4.01 19.87
CA PHE A 263 14.04 3.66 18.70
C PHE A 263 14.05 4.77 17.62
N LEU A 264 14.54 5.97 17.97
CA LEU A 264 14.37 7.21 17.22
C LEU A 264 15.27 7.37 15.98
N ARG A 265 15.95 6.32 15.50
CA ARG A 265 16.86 6.42 14.35
C ARG A 265 16.62 5.43 13.21
N LEU A 266 15.83 4.37 13.37
CA LEU A 266 15.80 3.28 12.37
C LEU A 266 14.49 3.19 11.56
N LEU A 267 13.38 3.79 12.01
CA LEU A 267 12.25 4.10 11.11
C LEU A 267 12.49 5.38 10.28
N THR A 268 13.52 6.17 10.62
CA THR A 268 13.86 7.43 9.93
C THR A 268 14.77 7.29 8.71
N GLN A 269 15.12 6.08 8.25
CA GLN A 269 16.09 5.94 7.15
C GLN A 269 15.66 5.11 5.93
N GLU A 270 14.49 4.45 5.95
CA GLU A 270 14.07 3.61 4.82
C GLU A 270 13.38 4.34 3.67
N CYS A 271 12.91 5.61 3.82
CA CYS A 271 12.13 6.25 2.75
C CYS A 271 12.39 7.74 2.43
N SER A 272 13.49 8.33 2.89
CA SER A 272 13.87 9.70 2.46
C SER A 272 15.24 9.82 1.79
N TYR A 273 16.02 8.75 1.67
CA TYR A 273 17.38 8.87 1.10
C TYR A 273 17.48 8.66 -0.42
N SER A 274 16.39 8.33 -1.12
CA SER A 274 16.42 8.20 -2.59
C SER A 274 15.93 9.43 -3.36
N GLN A 275 15.32 10.42 -2.70
CA GLN A 275 14.79 11.59 -3.41
C GLN A 275 15.71 12.80 -3.46
N THR A 276 16.78 12.82 -2.67
CA THR A 276 17.69 13.98 -2.64
C THR A 276 18.81 13.89 -3.67
N HIS A 277 18.96 12.77 -4.40
CA HIS A 277 19.94 12.62 -5.49
C HIS A 277 19.37 12.72 -6.91
N ILE A 278 18.08 13.03 -7.09
CA ILE A 278 17.51 13.46 -8.38
C ILE A 278 17.62 15.00 -8.50
N ARG A 279 18.78 15.56 -8.13
CA ARG A 279 19.17 16.93 -8.45
C ARG A 279 20.42 17.01 -9.33
N HIS A 280 20.96 15.86 -9.77
CA HIS A 280 22.17 15.82 -10.61
C HIS A 280 21.99 15.24 -12.02
N PHE A 281 20.77 14.96 -12.48
CA PHE A 281 20.52 14.74 -13.91
C PHE A 281 19.74 15.93 -14.49
N HIS A 282 20.45 17.04 -14.62
CA HIS A 282 20.17 18.00 -15.69
C HIS A 282 20.51 17.31 -17.03
N LEU A 283 19.65 17.54 -18.04
CA LEU A 283 19.78 17.15 -19.45
C LEU A 283 19.43 15.69 -19.76
N LEU A 284 18.15 15.45 -20.08
CA LEU A 284 17.64 15.24 -21.44
C LEU A 284 16.11 15.20 -21.43
#